data_AF-A0A351JMX6-F1
#
_entry.id   AF-A0A351JMX6-F1
#
_cell.length_a   1.000
_cell.length_b   1.000
_cell.length_c   1.000
_cell.angle_alpha   90.00
_cell.angle_beta   90.00
_cell.angle_gamma   90.00
#
_symmetry.space_group_name_H-M   'P 1'
#
loop_
_entity.id
_entity.type
_entity.pdbx_description
1 polymer ?
#
loop_
_entity_poly.entity_id
_entity_poly.type
_entity_poly.pdbx_seq_one_letter_code
_entity_poly.pdbx_strand_id
1 'polypeptide(L)'
;MVACAVALFSVMAVANLERIATHEVIPEISAAAGLALGRAWAEAKTEAQLEDLVVTGRTIGLRVAASAALSILYFDKTGEELMAILAGDAHPMIRAAAIAPAQMHLVRLRGRTAAVRRAELEGLARTGATPELRLAAARAFYIVILATIPARLDALRAEADGDTELAIAAGEVLGGFYLFHPALRKTKPEIVAQAIGAGSAGLRAAGAAALTALLIQSDETIASLQRTMVAIAFTGSVEYRNAYKAALAQRFGR
;
A
#
# COMPACT_ATOMS: atom_id res chain seq x y z
N MET A 1 9.50 34.10 27.82
CA MET A 1 9.55 32.63 27.79
C MET A 1 8.39 32.15 26.93
N VAL A 2 8.68 31.67 25.72
CA VAL A 2 7.67 31.07 24.82
C VAL A 2 7.59 29.60 25.21
N ALA A 3 6.46 29.18 25.77
CA ALA A 3 6.19 27.78 26.03
C ALA A 3 5.84 27.12 24.69
N CYS A 4 6.76 26.31 24.14
CA CYS A 4 6.44 25.37 23.08
C CYS A 4 5.43 24.35 23.62
N ALA A 5 4.18 24.48 23.21
CA ALA A 5 3.20 23.41 23.34
C ALA A 5 3.64 22.29 22.38
N VAL A 6 4.39 21.32 22.90
CA VAL A 6 4.56 20.03 22.22
C VAL A 6 3.19 19.39 22.24
N ALA A 7 2.47 19.45 21.12
CA ALA A 7 1.29 18.63 20.92
C ALA A 7 1.74 17.17 20.98
N LEU A 8 1.54 16.51 22.12
CA LEU A 8 1.59 15.06 22.21
C LEU A 8 0.47 14.52 21.32
N PHE A 9 0.82 14.12 20.11
CA PHE A 9 -0.01 13.20 19.34
C PHE A 9 -0.01 11.88 20.12
N SER A 10 -1.15 11.55 20.71
CA SER A 10 -1.29 10.35 21.51
C SER A 10 -1.51 9.15 20.58
N VAL A 11 -0.49 8.31 20.45
CA VAL A 11 -0.60 6.96 19.88
C VAL A 11 -1.81 6.26 20.50
N MET A 12 -2.68 5.70 19.66
CA MET A 12 -3.81 4.93 20.17
C MET A 12 -3.30 3.65 20.82
N ALA A 13 -3.71 3.40 22.07
CA ALA A 13 -3.29 2.20 22.79
C ALA A 13 -3.62 0.91 22.03
N VAL A 14 -2.73 -0.08 22.09
CA VAL A 14 -2.86 -1.38 21.40
C VAL A 14 -4.21 -2.05 21.70
N ALA A 15 -4.65 -2.04 22.96
CA ALA A 15 -5.94 -2.61 23.34
C ALA A 15 -7.14 -1.92 22.65
N ASN A 16 -7.08 -0.61 22.42
CA ASN A 16 -8.12 0.12 21.69
C ASN A 16 -8.11 -0.24 20.21
N LEU A 17 -6.91 -0.39 19.62
CA LEU A 17 -6.74 -0.85 18.25
C LEU A 17 -7.29 -2.26 18.04
N GLU A 18 -6.97 -3.19 18.94
CA GLU A 18 -7.50 -4.57 18.91
C GLU A 18 -9.02 -4.59 19.03
N ARG A 19 -9.58 -3.74 19.90
CA ARG A 19 -11.03 -3.58 20.03
C ARG A 19 -11.67 -3.12 18.73
N ILE A 20 -11.10 -2.12 18.04
CA ILE A 20 -11.59 -1.64 16.74
C ILE A 20 -11.43 -2.73 15.68
N ALA A 21 -10.24 -3.34 15.56
CA ALA A 21 -9.99 -4.41 14.59
C ALA A 21 -10.97 -5.58 14.76
N THR A 22 -11.40 -5.88 15.98
CA THR A 22 -12.30 -7.02 16.28
C THR A 22 -13.79 -6.69 16.15
N HIS A 23 -14.21 -5.46 16.46
CA HIS A 23 -15.64 -5.14 16.62
C HIS A 23 -16.17 -4.08 15.66
N GLU A 24 -15.30 -3.38 14.95
CA GLU A 24 -15.72 -2.36 13.98
C GLU A 24 -16.45 -3.02 12.79
N VAL A 25 -17.60 -2.46 12.46
CA VAL A 25 -18.49 -2.98 11.41
C VAL A 25 -18.06 -2.51 10.03
N ILE A 26 -17.47 -1.31 9.95
CA ILE A 26 -16.96 -0.78 8.68
C ILE A 26 -15.62 -1.46 8.37
N PRO A 27 -15.55 -2.31 7.31
CA PRO A 27 -14.38 -3.15 7.05
C PRO A 27 -13.09 -2.35 6.92
N GLU A 28 -13.13 -1.19 6.28
CA GLU A 28 -11.94 -0.37 6.07
C GLU A 28 -11.46 0.32 7.36
N ILE A 29 -12.35 0.67 8.30
CA ILE A 29 -11.93 1.22 9.60
C ILE A 29 -11.31 0.10 10.44
N SER A 30 -11.92 -1.10 10.44
CA SER A 30 -11.37 -2.31 11.05
C SER A 30 -9.97 -2.63 10.49
N ALA A 31 -9.82 -2.59 9.16
CA ALA A 31 -8.55 -2.81 8.48
C ALA A 31 -7.52 -1.70 8.76
N ALA A 32 -7.93 -0.44 8.90
CA ALA A 32 -7.03 0.66 9.28
C ALA A 32 -6.45 0.46 10.69
N ALA A 33 -7.27 0.02 11.65
CA ALA A 33 -6.79 -0.38 12.97
C ALA A 33 -5.84 -1.59 12.87
N GLY A 34 -6.17 -2.56 12.01
CA GLY A 34 -5.29 -3.69 11.73
C GLY A 34 -3.90 -3.28 11.24
N LEU A 35 -3.83 -2.38 10.26
CA LEU A 35 -2.56 -1.85 9.75
C LEU A 35 -1.72 -1.19 10.87
N ALA A 36 -2.37 -0.43 11.75
CA ALA A 36 -1.70 0.24 12.86
C ALA A 36 -1.20 -0.74 13.95
N LEU A 37 -1.80 -1.94 14.06
CA LEU A 37 -1.35 -3.01 14.97
C LEU A 37 -0.08 -3.72 14.51
N GLY A 38 0.28 -3.63 13.22
CA GLY A 38 1.29 -4.49 12.59
C GLY A 38 2.60 -4.57 13.38
N ARG A 39 3.15 -3.45 13.85
CA ARG A 39 4.39 -3.43 14.63
C ARG A 39 4.24 -4.14 15.99
N ALA A 40 3.22 -3.79 16.76
CA ALA A 40 3.00 -4.38 18.08
C ALA A 40 2.80 -5.90 17.98
N TRP A 41 2.12 -6.37 16.92
CA TRP A 41 1.93 -7.80 16.69
C TRP A 41 3.18 -8.51 16.16
N ALA A 42 4.01 -7.85 15.34
CA ALA A 42 5.30 -8.41 14.92
C ALA A 42 6.25 -8.61 16.12
N GLU A 43 6.17 -7.75 17.14
CA GLU A 43 6.97 -7.88 18.36
C GLU A 43 6.41 -8.95 19.32
N ALA A 44 5.10 -9.22 19.28
CA ALA A 44 4.42 -10.06 20.27
C ALA A 44 4.07 -11.48 19.78
N LYS A 45 4.12 -11.76 18.47
CA LYS A 45 3.65 -13.02 17.88
C LYS A 45 4.70 -13.62 16.95
N THR A 46 4.69 -14.95 16.83
CA THR A 46 5.56 -15.66 15.88
C THR A 46 4.99 -15.63 14.47
N GLU A 47 5.84 -15.87 13.48
CA GLU A 47 5.44 -16.00 12.07
C GLU A 47 4.27 -17.00 11.91
N ALA A 48 4.40 -18.20 12.46
CA ALA A 48 3.35 -19.23 12.36
C ALA A 48 2.01 -18.80 12.99
N GLN A 49 2.03 -18.09 14.12
CA GLN A 49 0.81 -17.56 14.73
C GLN A 49 0.15 -16.50 13.85
N LEU A 50 0.95 -15.66 13.20
CA LEU A 50 0.45 -14.63 12.31
C LEU A 50 -0.10 -15.24 11.01
N GLU A 51 0.55 -16.24 10.44
CA GLU A 51 0.05 -16.98 9.27
C GLU A 51 -1.30 -17.63 9.55
N ASP A 52 -1.46 -18.27 10.72
CA ASP A 52 -2.76 -18.80 11.15
C ASP A 52 -3.79 -17.67 11.25
N LEU A 53 -3.48 -16.57 11.94
CA LEU A 53 -4.39 -15.43 12.10
C LEU A 53 -4.80 -14.77 10.78
N VAL A 54 -3.93 -14.76 9.76
CA VAL A 54 -4.28 -14.30 8.42
C VAL A 54 -5.42 -15.13 7.83
N VAL A 55 -5.44 -16.44 8.09
CA VAL A 55 -6.42 -17.39 7.54
C VAL A 55 -7.68 -17.46 8.42
N THR A 56 -7.48 -17.60 9.73
CA THR A 56 -8.54 -17.91 10.72
C THR A 56 -9.14 -16.66 11.37
N GLY A 57 -8.48 -15.51 11.27
CA GLY A 57 -8.91 -14.26 11.89
C GLY A 57 -10.37 -13.94 11.57
N ARG A 58 -11.18 -13.67 12.60
CA ARG A 58 -12.64 -13.51 12.42
C ARG A 58 -13.03 -12.27 11.62
N THR A 59 -12.25 -11.20 11.72
CA THR A 59 -12.51 -9.92 11.04
C THR A 59 -11.39 -9.56 10.09
N ILE A 60 -11.68 -8.70 9.12
CA ILE A 60 -10.65 -8.17 8.21
C ILE A 60 -9.56 -7.41 8.98
N GLY A 61 -9.90 -6.69 10.05
CA GLY A 61 -8.92 -6.00 10.89
C GLY A 61 -7.87 -6.93 11.49
N LEU A 62 -8.29 -8.09 12.02
CA LEU A 62 -7.36 -9.08 12.59
C LEU A 62 -6.47 -9.71 11.51
N ARG A 63 -7.04 -10.05 10.35
CA ARG A 63 -6.26 -10.61 9.23
C ARG A 63 -5.27 -9.60 8.67
N VAL A 64 -5.66 -8.33 8.58
CA VAL A 64 -4.80 -7.23 8.12
C VAL A 64 -3.70 -6.94 9.15
N ALA A 65 -4.00 -6.99 10.45
CA ALA A 65 -2.97 -6.87 11.49
C ALA A 65 -1.93 -7.97 11.37
N ALA A 66 -2.37 -9.21 11.16
CA ALA A 66 -1.47 -10.33 11.00
C ALA A 66 -0.62 -10.22 9.72
N SER A 67 -1.23 -9.87 8.59
CA SER A 67 -0.51 -9.65 7.32
C SER A 67 0.48 -8.48 7.41
N ALA A 68 0.12 -7.38 8.07
CA ALA A 68 1.01 -6.25 8.30
C ALA A 68 2.20 -6.62 9.20
N ALA A 69 1.97 -7.42 10.24
CA ALA A 69 3.03 -7.94 11.10
C ALA A 69 3.96 -8.90 10.36
N LEU A 70 3.42 -9.82 9.54
CA LEU A 70 4.20 -10.69 8.67
C LEU A 70 5.09 -9.88 7.73
N SER A 71 4.58 -8.78 7.16
CA SER A 71 5.37 -7.94 6.26
C SER A 71 6.62 -7.37 6.94
N ILE A 72 6.52 -7.03 8.23
CA ILE A 72 7.66 -6.58 9.05
C ILE A 72 8.65 -7.72 9.26
N LEU A 73 8.20 -8.90 9.68
CA LEU A 73 9.07 -10.07 9.91
C LEU A 73 9.76 -10.53 8.62
N TYR A 74 9.06 -10.44 7.49
CA TYR A 74 9.56 -10.88 6.19
C TYR A 74 10.68 -9.99 5.64
N PHE A 75 10.96 -8.80 6.22
CA PHE A 75 12.16 -8.04 5.88
C PHE A 75 13.47 -8.74 6.26
N ASP A 76 13.42 -9.70 7.19
CA ASP A 76 14.58 -10.51 7.58
C ASP A 76 14.75 -11.77 6.72
N LYS A 77 13.77 -12.10 5.85
CA LYS A 77 13.86 -13.24 4.93
C LYS A 77 14.80 -12.97 3.77
N THR A 78 15.35 -14.05 3.22
CA THR A 78 16.15 -13.99 2.00
C THR A 78 15.28 -13.73 0.76
N GLY A 79 15.93 -13.29 -0.33
CA GLY A 79 15.24 -13.12 -1.60
C GLY A 79 14.62 -14.42 -2.13
N GLU A 80 15.24 -15.58 -1.88
CA GLU A 80 14.71 -16.88 -2.30
C GLU A 80 13.43 -17.24 -1.54
N GLU A 81 13.44 -17.09 -0.21
CA GLU A 81 12.27 -17.33 0.63
C GLU A 81 11.10 -16.41 0.24
N LEU A 82 11.37 -15.13 -0.01
CA LEU A 82 10.36 -14.17 -0.43
C LEU A 82 9.74 -14.51 -1.79
N MET A 83 10.55 -14.96 -2.75
CA MET A 83 10.08 -15.39 -4.05
C MET A 83 9.27 -16.69 -3.96
N ALA A 84 9.67 -17.62 -3.08
CA ALA A 84 8.90 -18.84 -2.81
C ALA A 84 7.52 -18.52 -2.21
N ILE A 85 7.44 -17.60 -1.24
CA ILE A 85 6.16 -17.12 -0.70
C ILE A 85 5.30 -16.49 -1.80
N LEU A 86 5.87 -15.57 -2.58
CA LEU A 86 5.12 -14.85 -3.61
C LEU A 86 4.66 -15.73 -4.77
N ALA A 87 5.46 -16.71 -5.21
CA ALA A 87 5.10 -17.58 -6.32
C ALA A 87 4.28 -18.82 -5.91
N GLY A 88 4.25 -19.13 -4.61
CA GLY A 88 3.63 -20.32 -4.05
C GLY A 88 2.11 -20.23 -3.86
N ASP A 89 1.58 -21.26 -3.19
CA ASP A 89 0.16 -21.47 -2.93
C ASP A 89 -0.32 -20.87 -1.59
N ALA A 90 0.55 -20.16 -0.87
CA ALA A 90 0.22 -19.48 0.37
C ALA A 90 -1.03 -18.59 0.21
N HIS A 91 -1.78 -18.39 1.29
CA HIS A 91 -2.98 -17.55 1.27
C HIS A 91 -2.65 -16.14 0.69
N PRO A 92 -3.51 -15.53 -0.16
CA PRO A 92 -3.20 -14.26 -0.83
C PRO A 92 -2.71 -13.14 0.10
N MET A 93 -3.26 -13.05 1.31
CA MET A 93 -2.81 -12.05 2.30
C MET A 93 -1.44 -12.35 2.93
N ILE A 94 -0.98 -13.61 2.93
CA ILE A 94 0.39 -13.98 3.29
C ILE A 94 1.32 -13.56 2.16
N ARG A 95 0.96 -13.86 0.90
CA ARG A 95 1.71 -13.38 -0.27
C ARG A 95 1.79 -11.85 -0.31
N ALA A 96 0.70 -11.16 0.00
CA ALA A 96 0.66 -9.71 0.02
C ALA A 96 1.63 -9.11 1.04
N ALA A 97 1.85 -9.78 2.18
CA ALA A 97 2.82 -9.36 3.19
C ALA A 97 4.26 -9.36 2.65
N ALA A 98 4.59 -10.28 1.72
CA ALA A 98 5.91 -10.40 1.11
C ALA A 98 6.19 -9.37 0.00
N ILE A 99 5.21 -8.60 -0.47
CA ILE A 99 5.38 -7.66 -1.59
C ILE A 99 6.46 -6.61 -1.30
N ALA A 100 6.35 -5.89 -0.17
CA ALA A 100 7.28 -4.80 0.16
C ALA A 100 8.71 -5.30 0.47
N PRO A 101 8.89 -6.37 1.27
CA PRO A 101 10.20 -7.01 1.41
C PRO A 101 10.78 -7.46 0.06
N ALA A 102 10.03 -8.21 -0.75
CA ALA A 102 10.52 -8.71 -2.04
C ALA A 102 10.90 -7.58 -3.00
N GLN A 103 10.09 -6.52 -3.07
CA GLN A 103 10.42 -5.32 -3.84
C GLN A 103 11.78 -4.76 -3.44
N MET A 104 12.08 -4.66 -2.15
CA MET A 104 13.37 -4.18 -1.66
C MET A 104 14.52 -5.10 -2.12
N HIS A 105 14.34 -6.41 -2.06
CA HIS A 105 15.33 -7.38 -2.55
C HIS A 105 15.53 -7.29 -4.07
N LEU A 106 14.44 -7.22 -4.83
CA LEU A 106 14.44 -7.14 -6.30
C LEU A 106 15.16 -5.88 -6.81
N VAL A 107 14.94 -4.73 -6.17
CA VAL A 107 15.67 -3.49 -6.47
C VAL A 107 17.17 -3.64 -6.20
N ARG A 108 17.53 -4.40 -5.16
CA ARG A 108 18.91 -4.61 -4.70
C ARG A 108 19.65 -5.75 -5.40
N LEU A 109 19.07 -6.43 -6.40
CA LEU A 109 19.77 -7.50 -7.14
C LEU A 109 21.05 -6.97 -7.80
N ARG A 110 22.18 -7.09 -7.11
CA ARG A 110 23.53 -6.69 -7.54
C ARG A 110 24.10 -7.71 -8.53
N GLY A 111 24.98 -7.26 -9.42
CA GLY A 111 25.71 -8.15 -10.35
C GLY A 111 25.15 -8.28 -11.77
N ARG A 112 24.01 -7.65 -12.08
CA ARG A 112 23.46 -7.56 -13.44
C ARG A 112 23.59 -6.14 -13.98
N THR A 113 23.69 -6.01 -15.31
CA THR A 113 23.59 -4.68 -15.95
C THR A 113 22.19 -4.10 -15.71
N ALA A 114 22.08 -2.77 -15.72
CA ALA A 114 20.79 -2.10 -15.51
C ALA A 114 19.73 -2.52 -16.56
N ALA A 115 20.17 -2.77 -17.80
CA ALA A 115 19.29 -3.21 -18.88
C ALA A 115 18.72 -4.62 -18.66
N VAL A 116 19.56 -5.57 -18.24
CA VAL A 116 19.13 -6.95 -17.94
C VAL A 116 18.17 -6.95 -16.75
N ARG A 117 18.54 -6.25 -15.66
CA ARG A 117 17.67 -6.14 -14.47
C ARG A 117 16.31 -5.56 -14.84
N ARG A 118 16.28 -4.50 -15.66
CA ARG A 118 15.04 -3.89 -16.14
C ARG A 118 14.16 -4.89 -16.89
N ALA A 119 14.73 -5.60 -17.86
CA ALA A 119 13.99 -6.56 -18.69
C ALA A 119 13.41 -7.71 -17.87
N GLU A 120 14.17 -8.23 -16.89
CA GLU A 120 13.71 -9.29 -16.00
C GLU A 120 12.58 -8.85 -15.08
N LEU A 121 12.69 -7.66 -14.49
CA LEU A 121 11.62 -7.11 -13.64
C LEU A 121 10.35 -6.84 -14.44
N GLU A 122 10.49 -6.31 -15.66
CA GLU A 122 9.35 -6.12 -16.56
C GLU A 122 8.72 -7.46 -16.96
N GLY A 123 9.53 -8.48 -17.29
CA GLY A 123 9.05 -9.82 -17.58
C GLY A 123 8.26 -10.41 -16.41
N LEU A 124 8.84 -10.36 -15.21
CA LEU A 124 8.20 -10.86 -13.99
C LEU A 124 6.91 -10.09 -13.65
N ALA A 125 6.88 -8.77 -13.88
CA ALA A 125 5.69 -7.95 -13.70
C ALA A 125 4.55 -8.34 -14.65
N ARG A 126 4.86 -8.84 -15.84
CA ARG A 126 3.85 -9.25 -16.84
C ARG A 126 3.43 -10.72 -16.70
N THR A 127 4.34 -11.61 -16.35
CA THR A 127 4.11 -13.07 -16.42
C THR A 127 4.30 -13.82 -15.10
N GLY A 128 4.58 -13.12 -14.00
CA GLY A 128 4.70 -13.72 -12.68
C GLY A 128 3.47 -14.58 -12.31
N ALA A 129 3.72 -15.69 -11.62
CA ALA A 129 2.74 -16.73 -11.32
C ALA A 129 1.53 -16.23 -10.52
N THR A 130 1.73 -15.22 -9.66
CA THR A 130 0.69 -14.65 -8.81
C THR A 130 0.57 -13.14 -9.01
N PRO A 131 -0.60 -12.53 -8.73
CA PRO A 131 -0.76 -11.09 -8.69
C PRO A 131 0.25 -10.40 -7.77
N GLU A 132 0.53 -10.96 -6.59
CA GLU A 132 1.43 -10.37 -5.61
C GLU A 132 2.88 -10.34 -6.12
N LEU A 133 3.32 -11.39 -6.81
CA LEU A 133 4.62 -11.44 -7.46
C LEU A 133 4.72 -10.40 -8.59
N ARG A 134 3.70 -10.33 -9.45
CA ARG A 134 3.64 -9.34 -10.53
C ARG A 134 3.70 -7.92 -9.98
N LEU A 135 2.97 -7.62 -8.91
CA LEU A 135 2.96 -6.30 -8.27
C LEU A 135 4.30 -5.95 -7.61
N ALA A 136 4.93 -6.89 -6.90
CA ALA A 136 6.26 -6.68 -6.30
C ALA A 136 7.31 -6.36 -7.37
N ALA A 137 7.29 -7.11 -8.47
CA ALA A 137 8.17 -6.91 -9.61
C ALA A 137 7.90 -5.59 -10.33
N ALA A 138 6.63 -5.23 -10.54
CA ALA A 138 6.23 -3.98 -11.17
C ALA A 138 6.70 -2.75 -10.37
N ARG A 139 6.50 -2.76 -9.05
CA ARG A 139 7.00 -1.67 -8.18
C ARG A 139 8.52 -1.59 -8.19
N ALA A 140 9.22 -2.73 -8.17
CA ALA A 140 10.67 -2.75 -8.28
C ALA A 140 11.16 -2.22 -9.64
N PHE A 141 10.50 -2.60 -10.74
CA PHE A 141 10.78 -2.10 -12.08
C PHE A 141 10.71 -0.57 -12.13
N TYR A 142 9.61 0.02 -11.64
CA TYR A 142 9.43 1.46 -11.66
C TYR A 142 10.41 2.21 -10.76
N ILE A 143 10.85 1.62 -9.64
CA ILE A 143 11.94 2.19 -8.84
C ILE A 143 13.25 2.20 -9.63
N VAL A 144 13.59 1.10 -10.33
CA VAL A 144 14.83 0.99 -11.11
C VAL A 144 14.86 2.00 -12.26
N ILE A 145 13.72 2.31 -12.88
CA ILE A 145 13.65 3.24 -14.01
C ILE A 145 13.25 4.67 -13.63
N LEU A 146 13.00 4.95 -12.34
CA LEU A 146 12.40 6.20 -11.85
C LEU A 146 13.06 7.46 -12.43
N ALA A 147 14.39 7.51 -12.45
CA ALA A 147 15.15 8.64 -12.96
C ALA A 147 14.91 8.94 -14.46
N THR A 148 14.46 7.96 -15.24
CA THR A 148 14.19 8.09 -16.67
C THR A 148 12.73 8.41 -17.00
N ILE A 149 11.83 8.31 -16.01
CA ILE A 149 10.39 8.48 -16.19
C ILE A 149 10.00 9.88 -16.65
N PRO A 150 10.60 10.99 -16.16
CA PRO A 150 10.24 12.33 -16.64
C PRO A 150 10.36 12.51 -18.15
N ALA A 151 11.34 11.86 -18.79
CA ALA A 151 11.53 11.88 -20.24
C ALA A 151 10.57 10.93 -21.00
N ARG A 152 9.76 10.15 -20.29
CA ARG A 152 8.90 9.08 -20.83
C ARG A 152 7.49 9.12 -20.24
N LEU A 153 7.02 10.32 -19.92
CA LEU A 153 5.77 10.52 -19.18
C LEU A 153 4.54 10.00 -19.93
N ASP A 154 4.51 10.15 -21.26
CA ASP A 154 3.41 9.61 -22.08
C ASP A 154 3.35 8.09 -22.04
N ALA A 155 4.52 7.42 -22.03
CA ALA A 155 4.57 5.97 -21.89
C ALA A 155 4.10 5.51 -20.50
N LEU A 156 4.43 6.25 -19.43
CA LEU A 156 3.91 5.98 -18.10
C LEU A 156 2.38 6.10 -18.06
N ARG A 157 1.83 7.16 -18.66
CA ARG A 157 0.37 7.38 -18.73
C ARG A 157 -0.34 6.29 -19.52
N ALA A 158 0.25 5.87 -20.64
CA ALA A 158 -0.29 4.78 -21.45
C ALA A 158 -0.29 3.44 -20.70
N GLU A 159 0.79 3.09 -19.99
CA GLU A 159 0.82 1.86 -19.18
C GLU A 159 -0.14 1.96 -17.97
N ALA A 160 -0.28 3.13 -17.35
CA ALA A 160 -1.24 3.33 -16.26
C ALA A 160 -2.70 3.22 -16.71
N ASP A 161 -2.97 3.33 -18.01
CA ASP A 161 -4.31 3.14 -18.57
C ASP A 161 -4.63 1.66 -18.82
N GLY A 162 -4.53 0.87 -17.75
CA GLY A 162 -4.79 -0.57 -17.78
C GLY A 162 -5.14 -1.13 -16.40
N ASP A 163 -5.47 -2.42 -16.36
CA ASP A 163 -5.95 -3.12 -15.17
C ASP A 163 -4.97 -4.18 -14.64
N THR A 164 -3.73 -4.20 -15.13
CA THR A 164 -2.68 -5.13 -14.68
C THR A 164 -1.94 -4.60 -13.45
N GLU A 165 -1.19 -5.47 -12.77
CA GLU A 165 -0.34 -5.05 -11.66
C GLU A 165 0.78 -4.10 -12.10
N LEU A 166 1.22 -4.21 -13.36
CA LEU A 166 2.14 -3.24 -13.97
C LEU A 166 1.47 -1.87 -14.15
N ALA A 167 0.22 -1.84 -14.64
CA ALA A 167 -0.55 -0.60 -14.76
C ALA A 167 -0.83 0.04 -13.39
N ILE A 168 -1.13 -0.76 -12.36
CA ILE A 168 -1.30 -0.29 -10.98
C ILE A 168 -0.02 0.38 -10.48
N ALA A 169 1.14 -0.27 -10.62
CA ALA A 169 2.42 0.31 -10.21
C ALA A 169 2.78 1.57 -11.03
N ALA A 170 2.47 1.59 -12.34
CA ALA A 170 2.61 2.77 -13.19
C ALA A 170 1.75 3.93 -12.67
N GLY A 171 0.52 3.61 -12.27
CA GLY A 171 -0.42 4.52 -11.64
C GLY A 171 0.12 5.10 -10.33
N GLU A 172 0.61 4.27 -9.42
CA GLU A 172 1.20 4.70 -8.15
C GLU A 172 2.32 5.73 -8.37
N VAL A 173 3.17 5.52 -9.38
CA VAL A 173 4.22 6.45 -9.77
C VAL A 173 3.65 7.73 -10.37
N LEU A 174 2.67 7.61 -11.28
CA LEU A 174 1.98 8.74 -11.91
C LEU A 174 1.31 9.65 -10.86
N GLY A 175 0.80 9.08 -9.77
CA GLY A 175 0.24 9.84 -8.65
C GLY A 175 1.21 10.85 -8.04
N GLY A 176 2.52 10.55 -8.02
CA GLY A 176 3.53 11.52 -7.61
C GLY A 176 3.63 12.73 -8.54
N PHE A 177 3.49 12.51 -9.85
CA PHE A 177 3.48 13.60 -10.83
C PHE A 177 2.21 14.48 -10.71
N TYR A 178 1.07 13.92 -10.28
CA TYR A 178 -0.13 14.72 -10.00
C TYR A 178 0.03 15.72 -8.85
N LEU A 179 0.99 15.50 -7.95
CA LEU A 179 1.25 16.40 -6.83
C LEU A 179 2.25 17.50 -7.18
N PHE A 180 3.29 17.17 -7.96
CA PHE A 180 4.48 18.02 -8.08
C PHE A 180 4.83 18.45 -9.51
N HIS A 181 4.36 17.76 -10.55
CA HIS A 181 4.79 18.04 -11.92
C HIS A 181 3.94 19.16 -12.55
N PRO A 182 4.53 20.28 -13.03
CA PRO A 182 3.77 21.44 -13.50
C PRO A 182 2.69 21.13 -14.54
N ALA A 183 2.99 20.26 -15.50
CA ALA A 183 2.06 19.92 -16.59
C ALA A 183 1.00 18.87 -16.22
N LEU A 184 1.18 18.11 -15.14
CA LEU A 184 0.26 17.04 -14.72
C LEU A 184 -0.41 17.30 -13.38
N ARG A 185 -0.05 18.40 -12.72
CA ARG A 185 -0.54 18.71 -11.38
C ARG A 185 -2.06 18.75 -11.39
N LYS A 186 -2.66 18.09 -10.40
CA LYS A 186 -4.11 18.05 -10.17
C LYS A 186 -4.44 18.69 -8.83
N THR A 187 -5.62 19.28 -8.76
CA THR A 187 -6.24 19.75 -7.52
C THR A 187 -6.79 18.57 -6.71
N LYS A 188 -7.06 18.76 -5.40
CA LYS A 188 -7.65 17.72 -4.55
C LYS A 188 -8.98 17.18 -5.13
N PRO A 189 -9.92 18.00 -5.62
CA PRO A 189 -11.14 17.49 -6.26
C PRO A 189 -10.88 16.62 -7.49
N GLU A 190 -9.94 16.99 -8.36
CA GLU A 190 -9.58 16.19 -9.53
C GLU A 190 -8.93 14.86 -9.14
N ILE A 191 -8.08 14.86 -8.12
CA ILE A 191 -7.47 13.65 -7.55
C ILE A 191 -8.55 12.73 -6.97
N VAL A 192 -9.55 13.27 -6.27
CA VAL A 192 -10.67 12.49 -5.73
C VAL A 192 -11.51 11.89 -6.86
N ALA A 193 -11.87 12.67 -7.88
CA ALA A 193 -12.61 12.17 -9.03
C ALA A 193 -11.86 11.05 -9.75
N GLN A 194 -10.54 11.22 -9.94
CA GLN A 194 -9.65 10.23 -10.51
C GLN A 194 -9.65 8.92 -9.69
N ALA A 195 -9.50 9.03 -8.37
CA ALA A 195 -9.48 7.86 -7.48
C ALA A 195 -10.82 7.12 -7.52
N ILE A 196 -11.96 7.84 -7.54
CA ILE A 196 -13.31 7.26 -7.50
C ILE A 196 -13.64 6.45 -8.76
N GLY A 197 -13.34 6.98 -9.94
CA GLY A 197 -14.02 6.51 -11.16
C GLY A 197 -13.21 6.60 -12.44
N ALA A 198 -11.87 6.71 -12.39
CA ALA A 198 -11.09 6.60 -13.61
C ALA A 198 -11.28 5.23 -14.29
N GLY A 199 -11.17 5.22 -15.63
CA GLY A 199 -11.55 4.11 -16.50
C GLY A 199 -10.77 2.81 -16.31
N SER A 200 -9.64 2.84 -15.60
CA SER A 200 -8.77 1.69 -15.37
C SER A 200 -8.20 1.68 -13.95
N ALA A 201 -7.79 0.51 -13.46
CA ALA A 201 -7.24 0.33 -12.12
C ALA A 201 -5.94 1.13 -11.93
N GLY A 202 -5.06 1.19 -12.93
CA GLY A 202 -3.85 2.02 -12.87
C GLY A 202 -4.16 3.51 -12.73
N LEU A 203 -5.12 4.03 -13.50
CA LEU A 203 -5.53 5.41 -13.38
C LEU A 203 -6.22 5.73 -12.04
N ARG A 204 -6.97 4.80 -11.46
CA ARG A 204 -7.52 4.94 -10.11
C ARG A 204 -6.43 4.87 -9.04
N ALA A 205 -5.44 3.99 -9.20
CA ALA A 205 -4.28 3.90 -8.33
C ALA A 205 -3.47 5.20 -8.32
N ALA A 206 -3.34 5.88 -9.46
CA ALA A 206 -2.71 7.21 -9.52
C ALA A 206 -3.44 8.26 -8.67
N GLY A 207 -4.77 8.30 -8.78
CA GLY A 207 -5.61 9.16 -7.93
C GLY A 207 -5.47 8.81 -6.45
N ALA A 208 -5.55 7.52 -6.11
CA ALA A 208 -5.46 7.05 -4.73
C ALA A 208 -4.08 7.28 -4.09
N ALA A 209 -2.99 7.09 -4.83
CA ALA A 209 -1.63 7.37 -4.36
C ALA A 209 -1.45 8.87 -4.04
N ALA A 210 -1.89 9.75 -4.96
CA ALA A 210 -1.87 11.18 -4.74
C ALA A 210 -2.76 11.61 -3.56
N LEU A 211 -3.97 11.04 -3.47
CA LEU A 211 -4.91 11.32 -2.39
C LEU A 211 -4.36 10.88 -1.03
N THR A 212 -3.74 9.71 -0.96
CA THR A 212 -3.12 9.18 0.26
C THR A 212 -2.08 10.17 0.79
N ALA A 213 -1.18 10.66 -0.07
CA ALA A 213 -0.17 11.64 0.32
C ALA A 213 -0.80 12.94 0.87
N LEU A 214 -1.83 13.47 0.20
CA LEU A 214 -2.54 14.68 0.64
C LEU A 214 -3.23 14.48 1.99
N LEU A 215 -3.89 13.35 2.22
CA LEU A 215 -4.57 13.04 3.48
C LEU A 215 -3.58 12.82 4.62
N ILE A 216 -2.45 12.17 4.35
CA ILE A 216 -1.38 11.96 5.33
C ILE A 216 -0.79 13.29 5.81
N GLN A 217 -0.63 14.25 4.90
CA GLN A 217 -0.05 15.57 5.16
C GLN A 217 -1.07 16.60 5.70
N SER A 218 -2.38 16.31 5.64
CA SER A 218 -3.41 17.25 6.09
C SER A 218 -3.60 17.24 7.61
N ASP A 219 -4.32 18.23 8.12
CA ASP A 219 -4.76 18.30 9.52
C ASP A 219 -6.06 17.50 9.78
N GLU A 220 -6.43 16.58 8.88
CA GLU A 220 -7.63 15.75 9.10
C GLU A 220 -7.47 14.86 10.34
N THR A 221 -8.46 14.93 11.22
CA THR A 221 -8.52 14.17 12.46
C THR A 221 -9.01 12.74 12.23
N ILE A 222 -8.77 11.85 13.21
CA ILE A 222 -9.36 10.49 13.23
C ILE A 222 -10.86 10.54 12.98
N ALA A 223 -11.58 11.40 13.72
CA ALA A 223 -13.03 11.54 13.59
C ALA A 223 -13.46 12.06 12.20
N SER A 224 -12.66 12.92 11.57
CA SER A 224 -12.92 13.38 10.19
C SER A 224 -12.78 12.23 9.19
N LEU A 225 -11.67 11.50 9.25
CA LEU A 225 -11.40 10.37 8.37
C LEU A 225 -12.41 9.24 8.55
N GLN A 226 -12.78 8.90 9.79
CA GLN A 226 -13.81 7.90 10.08
C GLN A 226 -15.16 8.30 9.51
N ARG A 227 -15.60 9.56 9.69
CA ARG A 227 -16.85 10.05 9.09
C ARG A 227 -16.85 9.92 7.58
N THR A 228 -15.75 10.27 6.92
CA THR A 228 -15.63 10.10 5.47
C THR A 228 -15.68 8.62 5.10
N MET A 229 -14.97 7.75 5.82
CA MET A 229 -14.98 6.30 5.57
C MET A 229 -16.38 5.69 5.73
N VAL A 230 -17.17 6.14 6.73
CA VAL A 230 -18.58 5.75 6.87
C VAL A 230 -19.38 6.17 5.64
N ALA A 231 -19.22 7.43 5.21
CA ALA A 231 -19.95 7.97 4.07
C ALA A 231 -19.63 7.25 2.74
N ILE A 232 -18.43 6.66 2.63
CA ILE A 232 -17.96 6.00 1.41
C ILE A 232 -17.90 4.47 1.50
N ALA A 233 -18.31 3.86 2.62
CA ALA A 233 -18.09 2.43 2.91
C ALA A 233 -18.59 1.47 1.82
N PHE A 234 -19.55 1.91 1.00
CA PHE A 234 -20.14 1.12 -0.09
C PHE A 234 -20.18 1.88 -1.42
N THR A 235 -19.42 2.97 -1.54
CA THR A 235 -19.37 3.79 -2.75
C THR A 235 -17.93 4.03 -3.19
N GLY A 236 -17.77 4.44 -4.45
CA GLY A 236 -16.47 4.62 -5.07
C GLY A 236 -15.66 3.34 -5.26
N SER A 237 -14.45 3.51 -5.78
CA SER A 237 -13.52 2.42 -6.03
C SER A 237 -12.86 1.90 -4.75
N VAL A 238 -12.28 0.69 -4.84
CA VAL A 238 -11.46 0.11 -3.77
C VAL A 238 -10.23 0.98 -3.51
N GLU A 239 -9.63 1.55 -4.56
CA GLU A 239 -8.45 2.42 -4.47
C GLU A 239 -8.76 3.71 -3.68
N TYR A 240 -9.92 4.31 -3.93
CA TYR A 240 -10.38 5.49 -3.20
C TYR A 240 -10.57 5.21 -1.70
N ARG A 241 -11.24 4.10 -1.35
CA ARG A 241 -11.39 3.70 0.06
C ARG A 241 -10.05 3.35 0.72
N ASN A 242 -9.14 2.73 -0.03
CA ASN A 242 -7.80 2.40 0.45
C ASN A 242 -6.97 3.64 0.79
N ALA A 243 -7.15 4.77 0.09
CA ALA A 243 -6.45 6.02 0.41
C ALA A 243 -6.84 6.55 1.80
N TYR A 244 -8.14 6.53 2.13
CA TYR A 244 -8.63 6.92 3.47
C TYR A 244 -8.22 5.91 4.54
N LYS A 245 -8.28 4.60 4.23
CA LYS A 245 -7.79 3.55 5.13
C LYS A 245 -6.33 3.77 5.52
N ALA A 246 -5.46 4.07 4.56
CA ALA A 246 -4.05 4.31 4.79
C ALA A 246 -3.81 5.57 5.65
N ALA A 247 -4.51 6.66 5.35
CA ALA A 247 -4.44 7.88 6.15
C ALA A 247 -4.93 7.67 7.59
N LEU A 248 -6.04 6.94 7.77
CA LEU A 248 -6.58 6.62 9.09
C LEU A 248 -5.64 5.70 9.89
N ALA A 249 -5.08 4.67 9.26
CA ALA A 249 -4.08 3.80 9.88
C ALA A 249 -2.87 4.61 10.37
N GLN A 250 -2.40 5.57 9.58
CA GLN A 250 -1.31 6.45 9.99
C GLN A 250 -1.70 7.33 11.19
N ARG A 251 -2.93 7.84 11.25
CA ARG A 251 -3.41 8.63 12.40
C ARG A 251 -3.52 7.77 13.66
N PHE A 252 -3.89 6.49 13.53
CA PHE A 252 -3.95 5.57 14.65
C PHE A 252 -2.57 5.20 15.22
N GLY A 253 -1.56 5.09 14.36
CA GLY A 253 -0.19 4.73 14.75
C GLY A 253 0.72 5.89 15.15
N ARG A 254 0.24 7.15 15.06
CA ARG A 254 0.92 8.36 15.53
C ARG A 254 0.47 8.70 16.94
#